data_AF-A0A353GTI7-F1
#
_entry.id   AF-A0A353GTI7-F1
#
_cell.length_a   1.000
_cell.length_b   1.000
_cell.length_c   1.000
_cell.angle_alpha   90.00
_cell.angle_beta   90.00
_cell.angle_gamma   90.00
#
_symmetry.space_group_name_H-M   'P 1'
#
loop_
_entity.id
_entity.type
_entity.pdbx_description
1 polymer ?
#
loop_
_entity_poly.entity_id
_entity_poly.type
_entity_poly.pdbx_seq_one_letter_code
_entity_poly.pdbx_strand_id
1 'polypeptide(L)'
;MLFPLRIWEFLTATIMSTKSVTRSAAVLRLAWNFINVWWDIKMVNLKNLIRIGTVSSINYAKGTIRICLEDQDSVVTDELPMLSFEYEMPNVDDPVLCLFLGNGITNGFCLGRYFYADDQPNPNGADIYCKRFLRQARLVYDRSSKTLTLSIPDSNDMNVVIDGNLSITGELTVTGNAAVGKDLTVTGDGTISGALTVQGDAKIGGKSFLNHIHQTSNGPSGPPQ
;
A
#
# COMPACT_ATOMS: atom_id res chain seq x y z
N MET A 1 -29.26 -16.45 22.77
CA MET A 1 -30.62 -17.02 22.76
C MET A 1 -30.75 -17.98 21.57
N LEU A 2 -30.49 -19.28 21.79
CA LEU A 2 -30.41 -20.35 20.78
C LEU A 2 -31.76 -21.11 20.58
N PHE A 3 -32.88 -20.45 20.84
CA PHE A 3 -34.18 -21.11 21.02
C PHE A 3 -35.05 -21.40 19.78
N PRO A 4 -34.78 -20.98 18.52
CA PRO A 4 -35.74 -21.24 17.44
C PRO A 4 -35.53 -22.58 16.69
N LEU A 5 -34.38 -23.25 16.83
CA LEU A 5 -34.10 -24.49 16.08
C LEU A 5 -34.94 -25.69 16.54
N ARG A 6 -35.23 -25.80 17.85
CA ARG A 6 -35.97 -26.95 18.41
C ARG A 6 -37.47 -26.95 18.09
N ILE A 7 -38.06 -25.79 17.81
CA ILE A 7 -39.49 -25.69 17.46
C ILE A 7 -39.72 -26.17 16.01
N TRP A 8 -38.72 -26.00 15.14
CA TRP A 8 -38.79 -26.40 13.73
C TRP A 8 -38.75 -27.92 13.52
N GLU A 9 -37.96 -28.64 14.32
CA GLU A 9 -37.94 -30.12 14.30
C GLU A 9 -39.26 -30.70 14.83
N PHE A 10 -39.90 -30.07 15.81
CA PHE A 10 -41.19 -30.52 16.35
C PHE A 10 -42.36 -30.26 15.40
N LEU A 11 -42.37 -29.14 14.67
CA LEU A 11 -43.44 -28.83 13.72
C LEU A 11 -43.38 -29.72 12.48
N THR A 12 -42.18 -29.97 11.94
CA THR A 12 -42.01 -30.85 10.78
C THR A 12 -42.32 -32.31 11.11
N ALA A 13 -41.94 -32.79 12.30
CA ALA A 13 -42.29 -34.14 12.77
C ALA A 13 -43.81 -34.32 13.02
N THR A 14 -44.49 -33.32 13.59
CA THR A 14 -45.94 -33.39 13.86
C THR A 14 -46.76 -33.39 12.57
N ILE A 15 -46.38 -32.58 11.57
CA ILE A 15 -47.05 -32.54 10.26
C ILE A 15 -46.84 -33.84 9.47
N MET A 16 -45.71 -34.54 9.65
CA MET A 16 -45.45 -35.81 8.98
C MET A 16 -46.07 -37.04 9.69
N SER A 17 -46.43 -36.95 10.97
CA SER A 17 -46.85 -38.12 11.78
C SER A 17 -48.37 -38.40 11.78
N THR A 18 -49.24 -37.47 11.40
CA THR A 18 -50.69 -37.73 11.43
C THR A 18 -51.19 -38.30 10.11
N LYS A 19 -51.30 -39.64 10.05
CA LYS A 19 -51.97 -40.40 8.97
C LYS A 19 -53.49 -40.17 9.02
N SER A 20 -53.98 -38.99 8.67
CA SER A 20 -55.39 -38.69 8.42
C SER A 20 -55.50 -37.18 8.15
N VAL A 21 -56.46 -36.77 7.33
CA VAL A 21 -56.77 -35.39 6.90
C VAL A 21 -56.11 -35.00 5.56
N THR A 22 -56.90 -35.25 4.51
CA THR A 22 -56.98 -34.53 3.23
C THR A 22 -55.91 -33.46 2.98
N ARG A 23 -54.88 -33.83 2.21
CA ARG A 23 -53.89 -32.91 1.65
C ARG A 23 -54.55 -31.95 0.66
N SER A 24 -55.07 -30.83 1.16
CA SER A 24 -55.35 -29.69 0.29
C SER A 24 -54.01 -29.19 -0.26
N ALA A 25 -53.87 -29.17 -1.58
CA ALA A 25 -52.71 -28.59 -2.26
C ALA A 25 -52.43 -27.14 -1.81
N ALA A 26 -53.45 -26.45 -1.26
CA ALA A 26 -53.32 -25.11 -0.69
C ALA A 26 -52.45 -25.07 0.57
N VAL A 27 -52.51 -26.08 1.45
CA VAL A 27 -51.73 -26.10 2.70
C VAL A 27 -50.24 -26.35 2.40
N LEU A 28 -49.94 -27.25 1.46
CA LEU A 28 -48.57 -27.48 0.99
C LEU A 28 -48.02 -26.26 0.23
N ARG A 29 -48.85 -25.56 -0.56
CA ARG A 29 -48.47 -24.30 -1.22
C ARG A 29 -48.23 -23.16 -0.22
N LEU A 30 -49.02 -23.06 0.84
CA LEU A 30 -48.80 -22.07 1.90
C LEU A 30 -47.51 -22.34 2.67
N ALA A 31 -47.25 -23.60 3.06
CA ALA A 31 -46.00 -23.97 3.71
C ALA A 31 -44.78 -23.70 2.81
N TRP A 32 -44.88 -23.99 1.51
CA TRP A 32 -43.84 -23.69 0.52
C TRP A 32 -43.62 -22.18 0.34
N ASN A 33 -44.70 -21.39 0.25
CA ASN A 33 -44.61 -19.93 0.17
C ASN A 33 -44.00 -19.33 1.44
N PHE A 34 -44.32 -19.84 2.62
CA PHE A 34 -43.68 -19.40 3.87
C PHE A 34 -42.20 -19.74 3.91
N ILE A 35 -41.78 -20.90 3.39
CA ILE A 35 -40.37 -21.28 3.27
C ILE A 35 -39.64 -20.34 2.31
N ASN A 36 -40.22 -20.02 1.15
CA ASN A 36 -39.62 -19.09 0.18
C ASN A 36 -39.54 -17.66 0.74
N VAL A 37 -40.61 -17.18 1.39
CA VAL A 37 -40.63 -15.85 2.03
C VAL A 37 -39.61 -15.79 3.17
N TRP A 38 -39.48 -16.86 3.98
CA TRP A 38 -38.50 -16.91 5.06
C TRP A 38 -37.05 -17.02 4.54
N TRP A 39 -36.83 -17.75 3.44
CA TRP A 39 -35.54 -17.80 2.73
C TRP A 39 -35.17 -16.46 2.11
N ASP A 40 -36.11 -15.79 1.44
CA ASP A 40 -35.90 -14.46 0.87
C ASP A 40 -35.61 -13.44 1.97
N ILE A 41 -36.36 -13.43 3.07
CA ILE A 41 -36.10 -12.51 4.19
C ILE A 41 -34.74 -12.76 4.85
N LYS A 42 -34.32 -14.03 4.98
CA LYS A 42 -32.98 -14.38 5.51
C LYS A 42 -31.84 -14.05 4.54
N MET A 43 -32.07 -14.14 3.22
CA MET A 43 -31.07 -13.79 2.20
C MET A 43 -30.98 -12.29 1.89
N VAL A 44 -32.09 -11.54 2.00
CA VAL A 44 -32.13 -10.09 1.71
C VAL A 44 -31.21 -9.30 2.62
N ASN A 45 -30.99 -9.76 3.86
CA ASN A 45 -30.12 -9.05 4.80
C ASN A 45 -28.60 -9.23 4.53
N LEU A 46 -28.21 -10.20 3.71
CA LEU A 46 -26.80 -10.40 3.30
C LEU A 46 -26.41 -9.55 2.09
N LYS A 47 -27.39 -9.15 1.25
CA LYS A 47 -27.14 -8.45 -0.02
C LYS A 47 -26.62 -7.02 0.16
N ASN A 48 -26.75 -6.43 1.35
CA ASN A 48 -26.35 -5.04 1.61
C ASN A 48 -25.00 -4.90 2.32
N LEU A 49 -24.38 -6.00 2.73
CA LEU A 49 -23.16 -5.95 3.55
C LEU A 49 -21.92 -5.57 2.75
N ILE A 50 -21.81 -5.98 1.48
CA ILE A 50 -20.62 -5.73 0.65
C ILE A 50 -21.06 -5.05 -0.64
N ARG A 51 -20.49 -3.88 -0.93
CA ARG A 51 -20.86 -3.07 -2.10
C ARG A 51 -19.64 -2.36 -2.69
N ILE A 52 -19.76 -2.00 -3.96
CA ILE A 52 -18.80 -1.16 -4.68
C ILE A 52 -19.44 0.21 -4.86
N GLY A 53 -18.63 1.27 -4.77
CA GLY A 53 -19.04 2.63 -5.09
C GLY A 53 -17.88 3.47 -5.60
N THR A 54 -18.18 4.68 -6.06
CA THR A 54 -17.20 5.66 -6.53
C THR A 54 -16.96 6.71 -5.46
N VAL A 55 -15.71 7.12 -5.24
CA VAL A 55 -15.38 8.11 -4.20
C VAL A 55 -15.98 9.47 -4.57
N SER A 56 -16.87 9.98 -3.72
CA SER A 56 -17.51 11.30 -3.90
C SER A 56 -16.75 12.41 -3.19
N SER A 57 -16.21 12.16 -1.99
CA SER A 57 -15.41 13.14 -1.25
C SER A 57 -14.49 12.48 -0.23
N ILE A 58 -13.45 13.20 0.17
CA ILE A 58 -12.39 12.71 1.07
C ILE A 58 -12.21 13.68 2.22
N ASN A 59 -12.18 13.15 3.45
CA ASN A 59 -11.81 13.89 4.65
C ASN A 59 -10.45 13.39 5.15
N TYR A 60 -9.39 14.07 4.73
CA TYR A 60 -8.01 13.71 5.07
C TYR A 60 -7.73 13.78 6.58
N ALA A 61 -8.32 14.73 7.29
CA ALA A 61 -8.09 14.90 8.72
C ALA A 61 -8.63 13.73 9.55
N LYS A 62 -9.69 13.08 9.08
CA LYS A 62 -10.32 11.93 9.76
C LYS A 62 -9.94 10.57 9.15
N GLY A 63 -9.30 10.54 7.98
CA GLY A 63 -9.08 9.30 7.23
C GLY A 63 -10.39 8.64 6.78
N THR A 64 -11.40 9.44 6.48
CA THR A 64 -12.73 8.95 6.05
C THR A 64 -13.03 9.39 4.63
N ILE A 65 -13.87 8.64 3.93
CA ILE A 65 -14.37 8.98 2.60
C ILE A 65 -15.90 8.90 2.55
N ARG A 66 -16.51 9.57 1.58
CA ARG A 66 -17.90 9.29 1.19
C ARG A 66 -17.90 8.69 -0.20
N ILE A 67 -18.78 7.73 -0.43
CA ILE A 67 -18.91 7.08 -1.73
C ILE A 67 -20.30 7.31 -2.31
N CYS A 68 -20.39 7.38 -3.62
CA CYS A 68 -21.63 7.33 -4.37
C CYS A 68 -21.94 5.87 -4.72
N LEU A 69 -23.14 5.43 -4.37
CA LEU A 69 -23.66 4.12 -4.73
C LEU A 69 -24.56 4.27 -5.95
N GLU A 70 -23.98 4.06 -7.13
CA GLU A 70 -24.69 4.18 -8.42
C GLU A 70 -25.85 3.19 -8.53
N ASP A 71 -25.78 2.06 -7.82
CA ASP A 71 -26.83 1.03 -7.80
C ASP A 71 -28.03 1.37 -6.91
N GLN A 72 -27.96 2.48 -6.15
CA GLN A 72 -29.06 2.99 -5.31
C GLN A 72 -29.36 4.44 -5.65
N ASP A 73 -29.81 4.71 -6.88
CA ASP A 73 -30.20 6.06 -7.31
C ASP A 73 -29.10 7.12 -7.08
N SER A 74 -27.82 6.72 -7.12
CA SER A 74 -26.66 7.58 -6.84
C SER A 74 -26.67 8.21 -5.44
N VAL A 75 -27.16 7.47 -4.44
CA VAL A 75 -27.12 7.92 -3.04
C VAL A 75 -25.67 7.99 -2.54
N VAL A 76 -25.36 9.09 -1.86
CA VAL A 76 -24.06 9.31 -1.22
C VAL A 76 -24.12 8.82 0.23
N THR A 77 -23.11 8.07 0.65
CA THR A 77 -23.00 7.55 2.02
C THR A 77 -22.59 8.63 3.03
N ASP A 78 -22.69 8.28 4.31
CA ASP A 78 -21.98 9.01 5.37
C ASP A 78 -20.46 8.78 5.29
N GLU A 79 -19.70 9.43 6.17
CA GLU A 79 -18.25 9.27 6.26
C GLU A 79 -17.88 7.83 6.69
N LEU A 80 -17.31 7.07 5.75
CA LEU A 80 -16.80 5.73 5.98
C LEU A 80 -15.29 5.78 6.27
N PRO A 81 -14.82 5.26 7.41
CA PRO A 81 -13.40 5.16 7.70
C PRO A 81 -12.67 4.21 6.73
N MET A 82 -11.47 4.62 6.33
CA MET A 82 -10.49 3.75 5.66
C MET A 82 -9.79 2.86 6.70
N LEU A 83 -9.27 1.72 6.26
CA LEU A 83 -8.49 0.84 7.11
C LEU A 83 -7.14 1.47 7.48
N SER A 84 -6.77 1.40 8.77
CA SER A 84 -5.62 2.14 9.32
C SER A 84 -4.28 1.42 9.18
N PHE A 85 -4.20 0.30 8.46
CA PHE A 85 -2.92 -0.38 8.23
C PHE A 85 -1.99 0.44 7.34
N GLU A 86 -2.55 1.37 6.55
CA GLU A 86 -1.80 2.26 5.68
C GLU A 86 -2.57 3.54 5.38
N TYR A 87 -1.85 4.67 5.35
CA TYR A 87 -2.40 5.94 4.92
C TYR A 87 -2.22 6.12 3.41
N GLU A 88 -3.17 5.56 2.64
CA GLU A 88 -3.23 5.72 1.18
C GLU A 88 -4.67 6.05 0.77
N MET A 89 -5.01 7.34 0.79
CA MET A 89 -6.35 7.78 0.40
C MET A 89 -6.54 7.63 -1.12
N PRO A 90 -7.69 7.11 -1.58
CA PRO A 90 -8.02 7.09 -3.00
C PRO A 90 -8.23 8.52 -3.53
N ASN A 91 -8.30 8.67 -4.85
CA ASN A 91 -8.74 9.92 -5.47
C ASN A 91 -10.26 9.99 -5.53
N VAL A 92 -10.79 11.20 -5.74
CA VAL A 92 -12.19 11.37 -6.14
C VAL A 92 -12.42 10.63 -7.45
N ASP A 93 -13.61 10.04 -7.61
CA ASP A 93 -14.02 9.19 -8.72
C ASP A 93 -13.35 7.81 -8.81
N ASP A 94 -12.41 7.47 -7.91
CA ASP A 94 -11.85 6.12 -7.86
C ASP A 94 -12.93 5.10 -7.42
N PRO A 95 -12.98 3.91 -8.03
CA PRO A 95 -13.83 2.83 -7.56
C PRO A 95 -13.24 2.16 -6.31
N VAL A 96 -14.10 1.92 -5.31
CA VAL A 96 -13.71 1.33 -4.03
C VAL A 96 -14.69 0.25 -3.57
N LEU A 97 -14.17 -0.72 -2.82
CA LEU A 97 -14.95 -1.76 -2.17
C LEU A 97 -15.26 -1.35 -0.73
N CYS A 98 -16.53 -1.44 -0.33
CA CYS A 98 -16.98 -1.09 1.01
C CYS A 98 -17.74 -2.25 1.68
N LEU A 99 -17.59 -2.33 3.00
CA LEU A 99 -18.32 -3.22 3.89
C LEU A 99 -19.23 -2.38 4.78
N PHE A 100 -20.54 -2.60 4.70
CA PHE A 100 -21.54 -1.93 5.52
C PHE A 100 -21.96 -2.83 6.69
N LEU A 101 -22.04 -2.24 7.89
CA LEU A 101 -22.46 -2.91 9.11
C LEU A 101 -23.95 -2.64 9.36
N GLY A 102 -24.80 -3.64 9.12
CA GLY A 102 -26.24 -3.58 9.38
C GLY A 102 -27.08 -3.25 8.15
N ASN A 103 -28.33 -2.82 8.37
CA ASN A 103 -29.36 -2.74 7.32
C ASN A 103 -29.29 -1.44 6.49
N GLY A 104 -28.17 -0.71 6.48
CA GLY A 104 -28.07 0.61 5.85
C GLY A 104 -26.66 1.01 5.46
N ILE A 105 -26.53 2.22 4.90
CA ILE A 105 -25.29 2.75 4.31
C ILE A 105 -24.56 3.78 5.21
N THR A 106 -25.05 3.95 6.44
CA THR A 106 -24.55 4.95 7.39
C THR A 106 -23.33 4.47 8.17
N ASN A 107 -23.23 3.17 8.42
CA ASN A 107 -22.14 2.55 9.16
C ASN A 107 -21.43 1.51 8.30
N GLY A 108 -20.12 1.64 8.17
CA GLY A 108 -19.31 0.73 7.39
C GLY A 108 -17.83 1.10 7.38
N PHE A 109 -17.07 0.41 6.54
CA PHE A 109 -15.65 0.65 6.31
C PHE A 109 -15.38 0.61 4.81
N CYS A 110 -14.49 1.47 4.34
CA CYS A 110 -13.91 1.33 3.01
C CYS A 110 -12.70 0.39 3.10
N LEU A 111 -12.76 -0.69 2.33
CA LEU A 111 -11.68 -1.68 2.24
C LEU A 111 -10.58 -1.25 1.26
N GLY A 112 -10.85 -0.23 0.44
CA GLY A 112 -9.91 0.38 -0.49
C GLY A 112 -10.22 0.11 -1.96
N ARG A 113 -9.25 0.48 -2.80
CA ARG A 113 -9.30 0.32 -4.26
C ARG A 113 -9.04 -1.13 -4.64
N TYR A 114 -9.56 -1.53 -5.79
CA TYR A 114 -9.30 -2.83 -6.41
C TYR A 114 -8.87 -2.62 -7.87
N PHE A 115 -8.25 -3.62 -8.49
CA PHE A 115 -7.89 -3.54 -9.91
C PHE A 115 -9.14 -3.62 -10.79
N TYR A 116 -9.23 -2.74 -11.78
CA TYR A 116 -10.37 -2.64 -12.70
C TYR A 116 -9.88 -2.30 -14.11
N ALA A 117 -10.79 -2.19 -15.08
CA ALA A 117 -10.45 -2.03 -16.50
C ALA A 117 -9.41 -0.93 -16.77
N ASP A 118 -9.54 0.23 -16.11
CA ASP A 118 -8.68 1.39 -16.36
C ASP A 118 -7.45 1.47 -15.42
N ASP A 119 -7.39 0.64 -14.38
CA ASP A 119 -6.23 0.53 -13.48
C ASP A 119 -5.88 -0.94 -13.27
N GLN A 120 -5.24 -1.51 -14.30
CA GLN A 120 -4.67 -2.84 -14.23
C GLN A 120 -3.36 -2.86 -13.43
N PRO A 121 -2.97 -4.01 -12.84
CA PRO A 121 -1.68 -4.12 -12.17
C PRO A 121 -0.53 -3.79 -13.13
N ASN A 122 0.32 -2.83 -12.75
CA ASN A 122 1.49 -2.44 -13.52
C ASN A 122 2.64 -1.99 -12.58
N PRO A 123 3.81 -2.66 -12.59
CA PRO A 123 4.13 -3.89 -13.33
C PRO A 123 3.32 -5.10 -12.83
N ASN A 124 3.27 -6.16 -13.64
CA ASN A 124 2.62 -7.43 -13.31
C ASN A 124 3.53 -8.61 -13.64
N GLY A 125 3.30 -9.76 -13.00
CA GLY A 125 4.08 -10.98 -13.18
C GLY A 125 4.11 -11.83 -11.91
N ALA A 126 4.30 -13.15 -12.06
CA ALA A 126 4.32 -14.07 -10.92
C ALA A 126 5.49 -13.81 -9.93
N ASP A 127 6.58 -13.22 -10.44
CA ASP A 127 7.81 -12.93 -9.69
C ASP A 127 7.93 -11.46 -9.27
N ILE A 128 6.88 -10.66 -9.48
CA ILE A 128 6.89 -9.22 -9.23
C ILE A 128 6.06 -8.90 -7.98
N TYR A 129 6.68 -8.24 -7.01
CA TYR A 129 5.98 -7.52 -5.96
C TYR A 129 6.03 -6.03 -6.26
N CYS A 130 4.88 -5.35 -6.27
CA CYS A 130 4.79 -3.92 -6.51
C CYS A 130 3.94 -3.25 -5.44
N LYS A 131 4.51 -2.26 -4.76
CA LYS A 131 3.80 -1.31 -3.92
C LYS A 131 3.78 0.04 -4.62
N ARG A 132 2.59 0.50 -5.00
CA ARG A 132 2.37 1.84 -5.57
C ARG A 132 2.09 2.82 -4.45
N PHE A 133 2.63 4.02 -4.56
CA PHE A 133 2.35 5.15 -3.68
C PHE A 133 1.55 6.18 -4.47
N LEU A 134 0.27 6.34 -4.14
CA LEU A 134 -0.63 7.34 -4.75
C LEU A 134 -0.62 7.32 -6.30
N ARG A 135 -0.52 6.12 -6.88
CA ARG A 135 -0.46 5.84 -8.34
C ARG A 135 0.76 6.44 -9.08
N GLN A 136 1.65 7.16 -8.40
CA GLN A 136 2.80 7.83 -9.00
C GLN A 136 4.10 7.06 -8.71
N ALA A 137 4.58 7.10 -7.48
CA ALA A 137 5.80 6.38 -7.11
C ALA A 137 5.54 4.89 -6.94
N ARG A 138 6.57 4.07 -7.08
CA ARG A 138 6.50 2.62 -6.88
C ARG A 138 7.78 2.05 -6.28
N LEU A 139 7.59 1.08 -5.40
CA LEU A 139 8.60 0.13 -4.95
C LEU A 139 8.30 -1.21 -5.61
N VAL A 140 9.27 -1.73 -6.36
CA VAL A 140 9.13 -2.96 -7.12
C VAL A 140 10.25 -3.92 -6.76
N TYR A 141 9.91 -5.11 -6.29
CA TYR A 141 10.86 -6.21 -6.16
C TYR A 141 10.60 -7.24 -7.26
N ASP A 142 11.62 -7.50 -8.07
CA ASP A 142 11.63 -8.54 -9.08
C ASP A 142 12.48 -9.72 -8.60
N ARG A 143 11.84 -10.86 -8.34
CA ARG A 143 12.49 -12.07 -7.84
C ARG A 143 13.41 -12.71 -8.89
N SER A 144 13.08 -12.56 -10.17
CA SER A 144 13.86 -13.18 -11.25
C SER A 144 15.25 -12.55 -11.37
N SER A 145 15.31 -11.22 -11.32
CA SER A 145 16.55 -10.44 -11.32
C SER A 145 17.12 -10.19 -9.92
N LYS A 146 16.35 -10.50 -8.86
CA LYS A 146 16.67 -10.20 -7.44
C LYS A 146 16.92 -8.72 -7.20
N THR A 147 16.20 -7.85 -7.90
CA THR A 147 16.38 -6.40 -7.86
C THR A 147 15.21 -5.74 -7.14
N LEU A 148 15.51 -4.84 -6.20
CA LEU A 148 14.55 -3.92 -5.59
C LEU A 148 14.73 -2.53 -6.19
N THR A 149 13.67 -1.98 -6.76
CA THR A 149 13.68 -0.69 -7.47
C THR A 149 12.69 0.26 -6.83
N LEU A 150 13.15 1.45 -6.41
CA LEU A 150 12.30 2.60 -6.12
C LEU A 150 12.32 3.52 -7.33
N SER A 151 11.14 3.92 -7.83
CA SER A 151 11.05 4.78 -9.01
C SER A 151 9.77 5.62 -8.99
N ILE A 152 9.85 6.78 -9.64
CA ILE A 152 8.68 7.58 -10.02
C ILE A 152 8.69 7.57 -11.55
N PRO A 153 7.81 6.81 -12.21
CA PRO A 153 7.67 6.86 -13.67
C PRO A 153 7.48 8.31 -14.10
N ASP A 154 8.17 8.70 -15.18
CA ASP A 154 8.08 10.02 -15.80
C ASP A 154 8.61 11.20 -14.96
N SER A 155 9.38 10.92 -13.89
CA SER A 155 10.07 11.93 -13.10
C SER A 155 11.49 11.51 -12.73
N ASN A 156 12.38 12.50 -12.65
CA ASN A 156 13.75 12.34 -12.13
C ASN A 156 13.92 12.98 -10.74
N ASP A 157 12.84 13.49 -10.14
CA ASP A 157 12.86 14.32 -8.93
C ASP A 157 12.65 13.48 -7.66
N MET A 158 13.24 12.29 -7.60
CA MET A 158 13.16 11.43 -6.42
C MET A 158 14.28 11.76 -5.44
N ASN A 159 13.90 12.11 -4.20
CA ASN A 159 14.83 12.22 -3.09
C ASN A 159 14.64 11.04 -2.12
N VAL A 160 15.74 10.44 -1.68
CA VAL A 160 15.77 9.45 -0.60
C VAL A 160 16.46 10.08 0.60
N VAL A 161 15.71 10.27 1.70
CA VAL A 161 16.23 10.82 2.95
C VAL A 161 16.37 9.69 3.96
N ILE A 162 17.55 9.58 4.57
CA ILE A 162 17.85 8.59 5.60
C ILE A 162 18.12 9.36 6.89
N ASP A 163 17.18 9.30 7.83
CA ASP A 163 17.32 9.93 9.15
C ASP A 163 18.16 9.03 10.07
N GLY A 164 19.44 8.89 9.72
CA GLY A 164 20.37 7.99 10.39
C GLY A 164 21.55 7.60 9.52
N ASN A 165 22.10 6.42 9.80
CA ASN A 165 23.26 5.90 9.08
C ASN A 165 22.83 5.02 7.90
N LEU A 166 23.50 5.19 6.76
CA LEU A 166 23.46 4.26 5.63
C LEU A 166 24.74 3.42 5.63
N SER A 167 24.60 2.09 5.67
CA SER A 167 25.70 1.15 5.48
C SER A 167 25.45 0.33 4.22
N ILE A 168 26.42 0.33 3.30
CA ILE A 168 26.39 -0.43 2.06
C ILE A 168 27.58 -1.40 2.10
N THR A 169 27.29 -2.70 2.15
CA THR A 169 28.31 -3.76 2.20
C THR A 169 28.76 -4.21 0.82
N GLY A 170 27.96 -3.91 -0.20
CA GLY A 170 28.29 -4.14 -1.60
C GLY A 170 28.97 -2.94 -2.24
N GLU A 171 29.02 -2.95 -3.56
CA GLU A 171 29.51 -1.82 -4.34
C GLU A 171 28.51 -0.66 -4.33
N LEU A 172 29.04 0.57 -4.23
CA LEU A 172 28.28 1.80 -4.44
C LEU A 172 28.81 2.50 -5.71
N THR A 173 27.96 2.58 -6.72
CA THR A 173 28.23 3.40 -7.91
C THR A 173 27.40 4.70 -7.84
N VAL A 174 28.06 5.84 -7.99
CA VAL A 174 27.41 7.17 -8.08
C VAL A 174 27.76 7.77 -9.45
N THR A 175 26.74 7.93 -10.31
CA THR A 175 26.92 8.46 -11.68
C THR A 175 26.85 9.98 -11.74
N GLY A 176 26.17 10.60 -10.77
CA GLY A 176 26.12 12.06 -10.59
C GLY A 176 27.22 12.57 -9.65
N ASN A 177 27.02 13.79 -9.15
CA ASN A 177 27.94 14.38 -8.18
C ASN A 177 27.75 13.77 -6.79
N ALA A 178 28.85 13.56 -6.07
CA ALA A 178 28.85 13.19 -4.66
C ALA A 178 29.43 14.34 -3.82
N ALA A 179 28.71 14.75 -2.78
CA ALA A 179 29.18 15.71 -1.79
C ALA A 179 29.31 15.04 -0.43
N VAL A 180 30.50 15.07 0.17
CA VAL A 180 30.76 14.57 1.52
C VAL A 180 30.95 15.77 2.42
N GLY A 181 30.00 16.01 3.33
CA GLY A 181 30.00 17.21 4.18
C GLY A 181 30.99 17.17 5.35
N LYS A 182 31.64 16.03 5.59
CA LYS A 182 32.64 15.81 6.64
C LYS A 182 33.84 15.06 6.05
N ASP A 183 34.48 14.21 6.85
CA ASP A 183 35.65 13.45 6.42
C ASP A 183 35.29 12.34 5.42
N LEU A 184 36.13 12.17 4.41
CA LEU A 184 36.13 11.03 3.51
C LEU A 184 37.38 10.18 3.78
N THR A 185 37.19 8.93 4.18
CA THR A 185 38.26 7.95 4.35
C THR A 185 38.15 6.90 3.25
N VAL A 186 39.23 6.70 2.49
CA VAL A 186 39.35 5.64 1.50
C VAL A 186 40.44 4.67 1.99
N THR A 187 40.05 3.44 2.29
CA THR A 187 40.98 2.42 2.83
C THR A 187 41.73 1.66 1.75
N GLY A 188 41.17 1.60 0.54
CA GLY A 188 41.82 1.09 -0.66
C GLY A 188 42.42 2.19 -1.51
N ASP A 189 42.58 1.93 -2.80
CA ASP A 189 43.11 2.90 -3.75
C ASP A 189 42.02 3.90 -4.18
N GLY A 190 42.43 5.17 -4.35
CA GLY A 190 41.61 6.22 -4.93
C GLY A 190 42.23 6.71 -6.24
N THR A 191 41.43 6.76 -7.30
CA THR A 191 41.85 7.29 -8.61
C THR A 191 41.02 8.54 -8.93
N ILE A 192 41.70 9.62 -9.28
CA ILE A 192 41.07 10.86 -9.76
C ILE A 192 41.60 11.10 -11.16
N SER A 193 40.77 10.87 -12.17
CA SER A 193 41.15 11.07 -13.58
C SER A 193 41.07 12.54 -14.01
N GLY A 194 40.36 13.36 -13.23
CA GLY A 194 40.26 14.81 -13.44
C GLY A 194 41.21 15.60 -12.56
N ALA A 195 40.98 16.91 -12.46
CA ALA A 195 41.75 17.77 -11.56
C ALA A 195 41.31 17.54 -10.10
N LEU A 196 42.29 17.49 -9.19
CA LEU A 196 42.08 17.58 -7.74
C LEU A 196 42.52 18.96 -7.26
N THR A 197 41.61 19.71 -6.64
CA THR A 197 41.93 20.96 -5.94
C THR A 197 41.89 20.72 -4.44
N VAL A 198 42.97 21.03 -3.74
CA VAL A 198 43.07 20.96 -2.27
C VAL A 198 43.23 22.39 -1.76
N GLN A 199 42.26 22.87 -0.97
CA GLN A 199 42.30 24.23 -0.41
C GLN A 199 43.23 24.35 0.82
N GLY A 200 43.54 23.22 1.46
CA GLY A 200 44.47 23.12 2.59
C GLY A 200 45.78 22.43 2.22
N ASP A 201 46.45 21.88 3.23
CA ASP A 201 47.67 21.11 3.04
C ASP A 201 47.36 19.67 2.58
N ALA A 202 48.10 19.19 1.58
CA ALA A 202 48.09 17.79 1.18
C ALA A 202 49.27 17.07 1.85
N LYS A 203 48.99 16.02 2.65
CA LYS A 203 50.03 15.22 3.30
C LYS A 203 50.09 13.82 2.71
N ILE A 204 51.21 13.46 2.09
CA ILE A 204 51.44 12.12 1.50
C ILE A 204 52.57 11.45 2.28
N GLY A 205 52.31 10.27 2.86
CA GLY A 205 53.29 9.57 3.70
C GLY A 205 53.79 10.43 4.88
N GLY A 206 52.92 11.29 5.42
CA GLY A 206 53.26 12.24 6.48
C GLY A 206 54.05 13.48 6.04
N LYS A 207 54.37 13.64 4.75
CA LYS A 207 55.07 14.82 4.21
C LYS A 207 54.06 15.85 3.72
N SER A 208 54.16 17.07 4.24
CA SER A 208 53.32 18.23 3.90
C SER A 208 53.72 18.84 2.57
N PHE A 209 52.75 19.13 1.70
CA PHE A 209 53.02 19.87 0.48
C PHE A 209 53.41 21.32 0.79
N LEU A 210 52.77 21.96 1.77
CA LEU A 210 53.05 23.36 2.13
C LEU A 210 54.32 23.56 2.96
N ASN A 211 54.76 22.57 3.74
CA ASN A 211 55.80 22.75 4.76
C ASN A 211 56.99 21.79 4.65
N HIS A 212 57.08 20.94 3.63
CA HIS A 212 58.23 20.03 3.51
C HIS A 212 59.54 20.81 3.26
N ILE A 213 60.65 20.25 3.71
CA ILE A 213 61.99 20.77 3.45
C ILE A 213 62.89 19.65 2.92
N HIS A 214 63.92 20.03 2.18
CA HIS A 214 64.94 19.13 1.65
C HIS A 214 66.24 19.30 2.44
N GLN A 215 66.93 18.19 2.72
CA GLN A 215 68.27 18.24 3.32
C GLN A 215 69.31 18.38 2.19
N THR A 216 70.15 19.41 2.24
CA THR A 216 71.20 19.66 1.24
C THR A 216 72.59 19.67 1.89
N SER A 217 73.66 19.67 1.09
CA SER A 217 75.03 19.76 1.59
C SER A 217 75.35 21.07 2.33
N ASN A 218 74.55 22.13 2.10
CA ASN A 218 74.69 23.43 2.74
C ASN A 218 73.69 23.64 3.89
N GLY A 219 72.98 22.58 4.32
CA GLY A 219 71.93 22.62 5.35
C GLY A 219 70.51 22.42 4.78
N PRO A 220 69.46 22.52 5.63
CA PRO A 220 68.07 22.36 5.19
C PRO A 220 67.60 23.51 4.29
N SER A 221 66.76 23.21 3.30
CA SER A 221 66.04 24.22 2.53
C SER A 221 64.98 24.94 3.39
N GLY A 222 64.49 26.08 2.90
CA GLY A 222 63.22 26.65 3.34
C GLY A 222 62.01 25.83 2.83
N PRO A 223 60.79 26.13 3.30
CA PRO A 223 59.55 25.56 2.79
C PRO A 223 59.24 26.04 1.36
N PRO A 224 58.35 25.35 0.62
CA PRO A 224 57.84 25.82 -0.67
C PRO A 224 57.24 27.22 -0.60
N GLN A 225 57.42 28.00 -1.66
CA GLN A 225 56.85 29.34 -1.83
C GLN A 225 55.49 29.30 -2.51
#